data_AF-A0A524MB39-F1
#
_entry.id   AF-A0A524MB39-F1
#
_cell.length_a   1.000
_cell.length_b   1.000
_cell.length_c   1.000
_cell.angle_alpha   90.00
_cell.angle_beta   90.00
_cell.angle_gamma   90.00
#
_symmetry.space_group_name_H-M   'P 1'
#
loop_
_entity.id
_entity.type
_entity.pdbx_description
1 polymer ?
#
loop_
_entity_poly.entity_id
_entity_poly.type
_entity_poly.pdbx_seq_one_letter_code
_entity_poly.pdbx_strand_id
1 'polypeptide(L)'
;MRALCVGLLVLLLCSSPGLAASPFGARLGSCGVAILGASVGVVASVSAIANVAPQIESRLGKTAFVIGSLTILDGLGAAMGVLTAAKLWDTEGHAGRSILGGMAGGFVSAFTEPILMTIGIPEGWTEFIGMALLPLLPAVGAMLGFAG
;
A
#
# COMPACT_ATOMS: atom_id res chain seq x y z
N MET A 1 -8.44 6.99 8.03
CA MET A 1 -8.86 8.29 7.43
C MET A 1 -7.69 9.10 6.90
N ARG A 2 -6.57 9.29 7.62
CA ARG A 2 -5.45 10.15 7.18
C ARG A 2 -4.76 9.69 5.87
N ALA A 3 -4.51 8.39 5.67
CA ALA A 3 -3.94 7.87 4.41
C ALA A 3 -4.88 8.04 3.20
N LEU A 4 -6.18 7.83 3.41
CA LEU A 4 -7.25 8.15 2.46
C LEU A 4 -7.25 9.64 2.09
N CYS A 5 -7.09 10.53 3.08
CA CYS A 5 -6.96 11.96 2.86
C CYS A 5 -5.70 12.31 2.05
N VAL A 6 -4.56 11.65 2.27
CA VAL A 6 -3.34 11.87 1.47
C VAL A 6 -3.51 11.38 0.03
N GLY A 7 -4.11 10.20 -0.18
CA GLY A 7 -4.44 9.71 -1.53
C GLY A 7 -5.44 10.62 -2.26
N LEU A 8 -6.46 11.11 -1.56
CA LEU A 8 -7.41 12.12 -2.07
C LEU A 8 -6.73 13.46 -2.36
N LEU A 9 -5.78 13.89 -1.52
CA LEU A 9 -5.08 15.16 -1.68
C LEU A 9 -4.09 15.11 -2.85
N VAL A 10 -3.43 13.97 -3.09
CA VAL A 10 -2.62 13.73 -4.28
C VAL A 10 -3.50 13.73 -5.55
N LEU A 11 -4.69 13.10 -5.51
CA LEU A 11 -5.64 13.15 -6.62
C LEU A 11 -6.21 14.55 -6.86
N LEU A 12 -6.49 15.31 -5.80
CA LEU A 12 -6.93 16.71 -5.88
C LEU A 12 -5.83 17.61 -6.46
N LEU A 13 -4.56 17.41 -6.12
CA LEU A 13 -3.45 18.14 -6.73
C LEU A 13 -3.26 17.79 -8.23
N CYS A 14 -3.58 16.55 -8.61
CA CYS A 14 -3.58 16.10 -10.01
C CYS A 14 -4.81 16.56 -10.81
N SER A 15 -5.83 17.17 -10.17
CA SER A 15 -7.02 17.69 -10.87
C SER A 15 -6.79 19.01 -11.62
N SER A 16 -5.59 19.58 -11.52
CA SER A 16 -5.21 20.75 -12.30
C SER A 16 -4.92 20.36 -13.75
N PRO A 17 -5.60 20.96 -14.76
CA PRO A 17 -5.52 20.52 -16.15
C PRO A 17 -4.11 20.65 -16.76
N GLY A 18 -3.28 21.56 -16.25
CA GLY A 18 -1.88 21.71 -16.66
C GLY A 18 -0.94 20.62 -16.11
N LEU A 19 -1.24 20.04 -14.94
CA LEU A 19 -0.42 18.98 -14.36
C LEU A 19 -0.81 17.63 -14.96
N ALA A 20 -2.12 17.36 -15.13
CA ALA A 20 -2.65 16.12 -15.70
C ALA A 20 -2.16 15.82 -17.13
N ALA A 21 -1.88 16.85 -17.93
CA ALA A 21 -1.36 16.72 -19.29
C ALA A 21 0.16 16.47 -19.34
N SER A 22 0.87 16.53 -18.22
CA SER A 22 2.32 16.35 -18.17
C SER A 22 2.70 14.91 -17.79
N PRO A 23 3.85 14.39 -18.29
CA PRO A 23 4.37 13.07 -17.88
C PRO A 23 4.60 12.97 -16.37
N PHE A 24 4.88 14.11 -15.73
CA PHE A 24 5.05 14.21 -14.28
C PHE A 24 3.73 14.08 -13.52
N GLY A 25 2.65 14.71 -14.00
CA GLY A 25 1.33 14.56 -13.40
C GLY A 25 0.71 13.19 -13.61
N ALA A 26 1.00 12.52 -14.75
CA ALA A 26 0.62 11.11 -14.93
C ALA A 26 1.29 10.19 -13.90
N ARG A 27 2.57 10.43 -13.57
CA ARG A 27 3.30 9.70 -12.52
C ARG A 27 2.79 10.01 -11.11
N LEU A 28 2.45 11.27 -10.82
CA LEU A 28 1.84 11.64 -9.53
C LEU A 28 0.43 11.08 -9.37
N GLY A 29 -0.36 11.09 -10.44
CA GLY A 29 -1.69 10.50 -10.49
C GLY A 29 -1.65 8.99 -10.26
N SER A 30 -0.70 8.29 -10.89
CA SER A 30 -0.52 6.85 -10.69
C SER A 30 -0.07 6.50 -9.27
N CYS A 31 0.82 7.30 -8.65
CA CYS A 31 1.12 7.20 -7.23
C CYS A 31 -0.13 7.35 -6.36
N GLY A 32 -0.98 8.35 -6.65
CA GLY A 32 -2.22 8.59 -5.90
C GLY A 32 -3.20 7.42 -5.96
N VAL A 33 -3.43 6.89 -7.16
CA VAL A 33 -4.32 5.72 -7.37
C VAL A 33 -3.72 4.46 -6.74
N ALA A 34 -2.40 4.29 -6.79
CA ALA A 34 -1.70 3.18 -6.13
C ALA A 34 -1.87 3.23 -4.60
N ILE A 35 -1.70 4.40 -3.99
CA ILE A 35 -1.90 4.60 -2.54
C ILE A 35 -3.36 4.38 -2.15
N LEU A 36 -4.32 4.80 -2.98
CA LEU A 36 -5.73 4.48 -2.74
C LEU A 36 -5.99 2.97 -2.81
N GLY A 37 -5.45 2.29 -3.83
CA GLY A 37 -5.55 0.84 -3.97
C GLY A 37 -4.98 0.12 -2.75
N ALA A 38 -3.78 0.52 -2.31
CA ALA A 38 -3.15 0.01 -1.09
C ALA A 38 -4.03 0.26 0.14
N SER A 39 -4.57 1.48 0.30
CA SER A 39 -5.46 1.81 1.42
C SER A 39 -6.72 0.93 1.47
N VAL A 40 -7.30 0.61 0.31
CA VAL A 40 -8.42 -0.36 0.22
C VAL A 40 -7.95 -1.77 0.62
N GLY A 41 -6.76 -2.16 0.16
CA GLY A 41 -6.09 -3.39 0.57
C GLY A 41 -5.93 -3.50 2.09
N VAL A 42 -5.40 -2.45 2.75
CA VAL A 42 -5.28 -2.35 4.21
C VAL A 42 -6.63 -2.52 4.89
N VAL A 43 -7.69 -1.85 4.42
CA VAL A 43 -9.04 -2.00 5.01
C VAL A 43 -9.52 -3.44 4.89
N ALA A 44 -9.29 -4.09 3.75
CA ALA A 44 -9.61 -5.50 3.55
C ALA A 44 -8.78 -6.42 4.46
N SER A 45 -7.48 -6.17 4.63
CA SER A 45 -6.60 -6.89 5.56
C SER A 45 -7.09 -6.78 6.99
N VAL A 46 -7.34 -5.57 7.47
CA VAL A 46 -7.82 -5.32 8.84
C VAL A 46 -9.17 -6.01 9.06
N SER A 47 -10.07 -5.96 8.07
CA SER A 47 -11.36 -6.66 8.14
C SER A 47 -11.19 -8.17 8.20
N ALA A 48 -10.30 -8.75 7.38
CA ALA A 48 -10.01 -10.18 7.41
C ALA A 48 -9.39 -10.61 8.74
N ILE A 49 -8.43 -9.83 9.25
CA ILE A 49 -7.77 -10.05 10.54
C ILE A 49 -8.79 -10.02 11.68
N ALA A 50 -9.64 -9.00 11.74
CA ALA A 50 -10.64 -8.85 12.80
C ALA A 50 -11.63 -10.02 12.83
N ASN A 51 -11.98 -10.59 11.68
CA ASN A 51 -12.96 -11.68 11.59
C ASN A 51 -12.34 -13.06 11.77
N VAL A 52 -11.11 -13.29 11.28
CA VAL A 52 -10.50 -14.63 11.19
C VAL A 52 -9.46 -14.87 12.28
N ALA A 53 -8.62 -13.89 12.62
CA ALA A 53 -7.57 -14.07 13.62
C ALA A 53 -8.08 -14.50 15.01
N PRO A 54 -9.27 -14.07 15.49
CA PRO A 54 -9.82 -14.57 16.76
C PRO A 54 -10.14 -16.06 16.76
N GLN A 55 -10.44 -16.65 15.59
CA GLN A 55 -10.85 -18.04 15.43
C GLN A 55 -9.66 -19.01 15.39
N ILE A 56 -8.44 -18.50 15.19
CA ILE A 56 -7.22 -19.31 15.15
C ILE A 56 -6.76 -19.58 16.59
N GLU A 57 -6.57 -20.82 17.01
CA GLU A 57 -6.15 -21.11 18.40
C GLU A 57 -4.65 -20.82 18.62
N SER A 58 -3.82 -21.14 17.64
CA SER A 58 -2.36 -20.98 17.73
C SER A 58 -1.94 -19.51 17.63
N ARG A 59 -1.13 -19.04 18.60
CA ARG A 59 -0.51 -17.71 18.56
C ARG A 59 0.34 -17.50 17.30
N LEU A 60 1.11 -18.52 16.91
CA LEU A 60 1.92 -18.47 15.68
C LEU A 60 1.03 -18.39 14.43
N GLY A 61 -0.08 -19.12 14.43
CA GLY A 61 -1.08 -19.07 13.35
C GLY A 61 -1.69 -17.67 13.21
N LYS A 62 -2.03 -17.01 14.33
CA LYS A 62 -2.53 -15.62 14.33
C LYS A 62 -1.50 -14.66 13.74
N THR A 63 -0.26 -14.71 14.21
CA THR A 63 0.81 -13.84 13.71
C THR A 63 1.05 -14.04 12.22
N ALA A 64 1.13 -15.30 11.77
CA ALA A 64 1.29 -15.61 10.35
C ALA A 64 0.11 -15.11 9.52
N PHE A 65 -1.13 -15.23 10.03
CA PHE A 65 -2.32 -14.73 9.35
C PHE A 65 -2.33 -13.21 9.24
N VAL A 66 -1.92 -12.49 10.29
CA VAL A 66 -1.82 -11.02 10.28
C VAL A 66 -0.79 -10.57 9.24
N ILE A 67 0.43 -11.12 9.29
CA ILE A 67 1.51 -10.75 8.36
C ILE A 67 1.12 -11.12 6.93
N GLY A 68 0.57 -12.33 6.72
CA GLY A 68 0.13 -12.79 5.41
C GLY A 68 -1.00 -11.95 4.83
N SER A 69 -2.00 -11.59 5.64
CA SER A 69 -3.13 -10.77 5.22
C SER A 69 -2.70 -9.35 4.85
N LEU A 70 -1.80 -8.74 5.61
CA LEU A 70 -1.21 -7.45 5.28
C LEU A 70 -0.37 -7.55 4.01
N THR A 71 0.54 -8.52 3.93
CA THR A 71 1.41 -8.71 2.75
C THR A 71 0.62 -8.91 1.45
N ILE A 72 -0.39 -9.79 1.48
CA ILE A 72 -1.12 -10.20 0.28
C ILE A 72 -2.16 -9.16 -0.10
N LEU A 73 -3.07 -8.78 0.81
CA LEU A 73 -4.21 -7.95 0.44
C LEU A 73 -3.81 -6.48 0.25
N ASP A 74 -2.86 -5.97 1.03
CA ASP A 74 -2.30 -4.63 0.83
C ASP A 74 -1.48 -4.58 -0.47
N GLY A 75 -0.60 -5.56 -0.67
CA GLY A 75 0.21 -5.69 -1.88
C GLY A 75 -0.63 -5.82 -3.16
N LEU A 76 -1.70 -6.62 -3.12
CA LEU A 76 -2.65 -6.75 -4.23
C LEU A 76 -3.46 -5.47 -4.43
N GLY A 77 -3.92 -4.83 -3.36
CA GLY A 77 -4.61 -3.54 -3.44
C GLY A 77 -3.76 -2.50 -4.14
N ALA A 78 -2.49 -2.38 -3.74
CA ALA A 78 -1.51 -1.48 -4.34
C ALA A 78 -1.25 -1.79 -5.82
N ALA A 79 -1.00 -3.06 -6.15
CA ALA A 79 -0.78 -3.49 -7.54
C ALA A 79 -2.00 -3.22 -8.42
N MET A 80 -3.21 -3.49 -7.92
CA MET A 80 -4.45 -3.16 -8.63
C MET A 80 -4.60 -1.65 -8.82
N GLY A 81 -4.20 -0.83 -7.85
CA GLY A 81 -4.14 0.62 -7.99
C GLY A 81 -3.19 1.06 -9.11
N VAL A 82 -1.97 0.49 -9.15
CA VAL A 82 -0.99 0.76 -10.21
C VAL A 82 -1.48 0.30 -11.58
N LEU A 83 -2.08 -0.88 -11.69
CA LEU A 83 -2.63 -1.38 -12.96
C LEU A 83 -3.83 -0.57 -13.44
N THR A 84 -4.66 -0.10 -12.51
CA THR A 84 -5.78 0.79 -12.83
C THR A 84 -5.27 2.13 -13.32
N ALA A 85 -4.26 2.69 -12.65
CA ALA A 85 -3.56 3.87 -13.12
C ALA A 85 -2.99 3.67 -14.52
N ALA A 86 -2.28 2.57 -14.75
CA ALA A 86 -1.67 2.27 -16.02
C ALA A 86 -2.69 2.28 -17.18
N LYS A 87 -3.89 1.75 -16.93
CA LYS A 87 -5.00 1.80 -17.89
C LYS A 87 -5.56 3.22 -18.09
N LEU A 88 -5.66 4.01 -17.02
CA LEU A 88 -6.16 5.40 -17.09
C LEU A 88 -5.22 6.31 -17.88
N TRP A 89 -3.92 6.03 -17.84
CA TRP A 89 -2.88 6.83 -18.50
C TRP A 89 -2.29 6.15 -19.76
N ASP A 90 -2.88 5.05 -20.23
CA ASP A 90 -2.45 4.28 -21.40
C ASP A 90 -0.95 3.92 -21.40
N THR A 91 -0.44 3.52 -20.24
CA THR A 91 0.96 3.11 -20.06
C THR A 91 1.09 1.60 -19.97
N GLU A 92 2.03 1.04 -20.72
CA GLU A 92 2.41 -0.37 -20.64
C GLU A 92 3.46 -0.62 -19.55
N GLY A 93 3.42 -1.80 -18.95
CA GLY A 93 4.37 -2.21 -17.92
C GLY A 93 4.13 -3.63 -17.43
N HIS A 94 4.92 -4.06 -16.45
CA HIS A 94 4.98 -5.46 -16.03
C HIS A 94 4.00 -5.77 -14.90
N ALA A 95 2.80 -6.24 -15.25
CA ALA A 95 1.76 -6.55 -14.26
C ALA A 95 2.18 -7.58 -13.20
N GLY A 96 2.85 -8.67 -13.61
CA GLY A 96 3.33 -9.69 -12.67
C GLY A 96 4.38 -9.16 -11.69
N ARG A 97 5.28 -8.29 -12.16
CA ARG A 97 6.30 -7.66 -11.32
C ARG A 97 5.69 -6.59 -10.42
N SER A 98 4.65 -5.89 -10.86
CA SER A 98 3.87 -4.98 -10.03
C SER A 98 3.23 -5.69 -8.83
N ILE A 99 2.65 -6.88 -9.05
CA ILE A 99 2.08 -7.70 -7.97
C ILE A 99 3.18 -8.14 -6.99
N LEU A 100 4.28 -8.70 -7.50
CA LEU A 100 5.39 -9.15 -6.67
C LEU A 100 6.03 -8.00 -5.87
N GLY A 101 6.21 -6.84 -6.51
CA GLY A 101 6.72 -5.63 -5.88
C GLY A 101 5.76 -5.10 -4.81
N GLY A 102 4.46 -5.10 -5.08
CA GLY A 102 3.43 -4.73 -4.11
C GLY A 102 3.44 -5.63 -2.88
N MET A 103 3.53 -6.95 -3.09
CA MET A 103 3.65 -7.93 -2.00
C MET A 103 4.95 -7.74 -1.21
N ALA A 104 6.08 -7.51 -1.87
CA ALA A 104 7.33 -7.22 -1.18
C ALA A 104 7.23 -5.95 -0.32
N GLY A 105 6.58 -4.89 -0.84
CA GLY A 105 6.31 -3.67 -0.09
C GLY A 105 5.37 -3.91 1.11
N GLY A 106 4.31 -4.70 0.94
CA GLY A 106 3.40 -5.10 2.02
C GLY A 106 4.08 -5.94 3.09
N PHE A 107 5.00 -6.82 2.71
CA PHE A 107 5.82 -7.57 3.65
C PHE A 107 6.71 -6.63 4.49
N VAL A 108 7.44 -5.71 3.86
CA VAL A 108 8.29 -4.74 4.58
C VAL A 108 7.46 -3.86 5.51
N SER A 109 6.29 -3.42 5.05
CA SER A 109 5.31 -2.68 5.84
C SER A 109 4.90 -3.43 7.11
N ALA A 110 4.57 -4.72 7.02
CA ALA A 110 4.17 -5.54 8.16
C ALA A 110 5.23 -5.66 9.27
N PHE A 111 6.52 -5.47 8.94
CA PHE A 111 7.62 -5.50 9.92
C PHE A 111 8.10 -4.12 10.38
N THR A 112 7.56 -3.03 9.81
CA THR A 112 8.02 -1.67 10.11
C THR A 112 7.81 -1.31 11.58
N GLU A 113 6.60 -1.47 12.12
CA GLU A 113 6.32 -1.20 13.53
C GLU A 113 7.17 -2.07 14.49
N PRO A 114 7.21 -3.41 14.33
CA PRO A 114 8.07 -4.26 15.15
C PRO A 114 9.54 -3.81 15.19
N ILE A 115 10.09 -3.42 14.06
CA ILE A 115 11.49 -2.95 13.97
C ILE A 115 11.66 -1.63 14.72
N LEU A 116 10.76 -0.66 14.51
CA LEU A 116 10.81 0.65 15.17
C LEU A 116 10.70 0.54 16.70
N MET A 117 9.83 -0.34 17.19
CA MET A 117 9.74 -0.64 18.63
C MET A 117 11.05 -1.25 19.16
N THR A 118 11.67 -2.14 18.39
CA THR A 118 12.92 -2.83 18.79
C THR A 118 14.10 -1.85 18.94
N ILE A 119 14.15 -0.80 18.12
CA ILE A 119 15.21 0.23 18.19
C ILE A 119 14.88 1.37 19.17
N GLY A 120 13.79 1.26 19.94
CA GLY A 120 13.44 2.19 21.01
C GLY A 120 12.80 3.51 20.54
N ILE A 121 12.16 3.54 19.36
CA ILE A 121 11.40 4.71 18.93
C ILE A 121 10.13 4.84 19.78
N PRO A 122 9.78 6.05 20.26
CA PRO A 122 8.58 6.26 21.06
C PRO A 122 7.31 5.77 20.35
N GLU A 123 6.39 5.16 21.11
CA GLU A 123 5.19 4.50 20.59
C GLU A 123 4.37 5.40 19.65
N GLY A 124 4.13 6.66 20.02
CA GLY A 124 3.37 7.59 19.17
C GLY A 124 4.04 7.92 17.82
N TRP A 125 5.37 7.85 17.73
CA TRP A 125 6.08 7.98 16.46
C TRP A 125 6.05 6.68 15.67
N THR A 126 6.20 5.54 16.35
CA THR A 126 6.14 4.22 15.74
C THR A 126 4.79 3.96 15.09
N GLU A 127 3.68 4.24 15.78
CA GLU A 127 2.33 4.12 15.22
C GLU A 127 2.10 5.07 14.04
N PHE A 128 2.58 6.31 14.14
CA PHE A 128 2.44 7.28 13.04
C PHE A 128 3.18 6.80 11.79
N ILE A 129 4.44 6.38 11.95
CA ILE A 129 5.27 5.88 10.86
C ILE A 129 4.69 4.57 10.31
N GLY A 130 4.24 3.66 11.17
CA GLY A 130 3.57 2.42 10.82
C GLY A 130 2.35 2.67 9.95
N MET A 131 1.42 3.51 10.41
CA MET A 131 0.21 3.88 9.66
C MET A 131 0.50 4.59 8.33
N ALA A 132 1.56 5.39 8.27
CA ALA A 132 1.94 6.09 7.04
C ALA A 132 2.59 5.13 6.02
N LEU A 133 3.48 4.26 6.48
CA LEU A 133 4.22 3.32 5.65
C LEU A 133 3.38 2.12 5.22
N LEU A 134 2.32 1.80 5.98
CA LEU A 134 1.41 0.70 5.72
C LEU A 134 0.95 0.66 4.25
N PRO A 135 0.25 1.67 3.72
CA PRO A 135 -0.15 1.71 2.31
C PRO A 135 0.96 2.23 1.37
N LEU A 136 1.97 2.94 1.89
CA LEU A 136 2.99 3.59 1.06
C LEU A 136 4.00 2.59 0.49
N LEU A 137 4.53 1.69 1.33
CA LEU A 137 5.53 0.72 0.91
C LEU A 137 5.00 -0.27 -0.15
N PRO A 138 3.79 -0.85 -0.02
CA PRO A 138 3.16 -1.61 -1.10
C PRO A 138 3.00 -0.80 -2.38
N ALA A 139 2.54 0.45 -2.30
CA ALA A 139 2.36 1.31 -3.47
C ALA A 139 3.70 1.57 -4.19
N VAL A 140 4.75 1.90 -3.45
CA VAL A 140 6.10 2.10 -4.01
C VAL A 140 6.63 0.81 -4.62
N GLY A 141 6.52 -0.31 -3.91
CA GLY A 141 6.94 -1.62 -4.42
C GLY A 141 6.21 -2.00 -5.70
N ALA A 142 4.89 -1.79 -5.77
CA ALA A 142 4.08 -2.09 -6.94
C ALA A 142 4.43 -1.20 -8.15
N MET A 143 4.77 0.07 -7.92
CA MET A 143 5.21 0.98 -8.97
C MET A 143 6.59 0.62 -9.51
N LEU A 144 7.55 0.33 -8.63
CA LEU A 144 8.89 -0.10 -9.03
C LEU A 144 8.83 -1.41 -9.81
N GLY A 145 8.00 -2.36 -9.36
CA GLY A 145 7.77 -3.61 -10.06
C GLY A 145 7.11 -3.41 -11.43
N PHE A 146 6.16 -2.48 -11.56
CA PHE A 146 5.52 -2.20 -12.85
C PHE A 146 6.49 -1.59 -13.88
N ALA A 147 7.40 -0.72 -13.42
CA ALA A 147 8.34 0.01 -14.26
C ALA A 147 9.61 -0.77 -14.64
N GLY A 148 9.98 -1.80 -13.87
CA GLY A 148 11.19 -2.61 -14.07
C GLY A 148 10.96 -3.80 -14.95
#